data_AF-A0A2V6IMY6-F1
#
_entry.id   AF-A0A2V6IMY6-F1
#
_cell.length_a   1.000
_cell.length_b   1.000
_cell.length_c   1.000
_cell.angle_alpha   90.00
_cell.angle_beta   90.00
_cell.angle_gamma   90.00
#
_symmetry.space_group_name_H-M   'P 1'
#
loop_
_entity.id
_entity.type
_entity.pdbx_description
1 polymer ?
#
loop_
_entity_poly.entity_id
_entity_poly.type
_entity_poly.pdbx_seq_one_letter_code
_entity_poly.pdbx_strand_id
1 'polypeptide(L)'
;MLKKAQEMQKEAKKLQNPAAPDTKKKLAEMLSQAKEQEARQEQEEKREKEKLQASLKKQLEAPGPVVLPDWTPATPEFKAAGTPARKIVDDEVKIVQTGTSSLTPEKIADSWQATAGEANNLNQSLNKINVNGKITRILFLSTRTDPRQEVELEASREPDSKITQVEISSPLPKPNIDSE
;
A
#
# COMPACT_ATOMS: atom_id res chain seq x y z
N MET A 1 -26.96 -17.14 7.75
CA MET A 1 -27.22 -15.90 6.98
C MET A 1 -28.62 -15.85 6.33
N LEU A 2 -29.18 -16.98 5.84
CA LEU A 2 -30.51 -17.00 5.18
C LEU A 2 -31.67 -16.41 6.00
N LYS A 3 -31.72 -16.64 7.32
CA LYS A 3 -32.78 -16.13 8.21
C LYS A 3 -32.78 -14.59 8.35
N LYS A 4 -31.61 -13.98 8.56
CA LYS A 4 -31.48 -12.50 8.65
C LYS A 4 -31.90 -11.81 7.35
N ALA A 5 -31.54 -12.38 6.20
CA ALA A 5 -31.94 -11.84 4.91
C ALA A 5 -33.46 -11.90 4.67
N GLN A 6 -34.12 -12.99 5.07
CA GLN A 6 -35.58 -13.14 4.96
C GLN A 6 -36.36 -12.21 5.91
N GLU A 7 -35.83 -11.93 7.11
CA GLU A 7 -36.42 -10.98 8.05
C GLU A 7 -36.31 -9.54 7.54
N MET A 8 -35.12 -9.13 7.07
CA MET A 8 -34.93 -7.80 6.45
C MET A 8 -35.85 -7.60 5.23
N GLN A 9 -36.06 -8.65 4.42
CA GLN A 9 -36.94 -8.57 3.24
C GLN A 9 -38.43 -8.44 3.62
N LYS A 10 -38.85 -9.07 4.73
CA LYS A 10 -40.21 -8.90 5.29
C LYS A 10 -40.41 -7.51 5.92
N GLU A 11 -39.39 -6.96 6.57
CA GLU A 11 -39.44 -5.61 7.14
C GLU A 11 -39.46 -4.52 6.08
N ALA A 12 -38.65 -4.67 5.02
CA ALA A 12 -38.65 -3.76 3.87
C ALA A 12 -40.03 -3.69 3.18
N LYS A 13 -40.73 -4.82 3.05
CA LYS A 13 -42.10 -4.87 2.51
C LYS A 13 -43.15 -4.21 3.42
N LYS A 14 -42.96 -4.18 4.74
CA LYS A 14 -43.86 -3.49 5.68
C LYS A 14 -43.69 -1.97 5.65
N LEU A 15 -42.52 -1.48 5.26
CA LEU A 15 -42.19 -0.06 5.17
C LEU A 15 -42.77 0.64 3.92
N GLN A 16 -43.35 -0.10 2.97
CA GLN A 16 -43.94 0.44 1.73
C GLN A 16 -45.26 1.22 1.93
N ASN A 17 -45.87 1.18 3.12
CA ASN A 17 -47.05 1.98 3.47
C ASN A 17 -46.71 3.04 4.55
N PRO A 18 -46.27 4.26 4.16
CA PRO A 18 -45.71 5.24 5.09
C PRO A 18 -46.75 5.98 5.97
N ALA A 19 -48.05 5.66 5.84
CA ALA A 19 -49.13 6.41 6.48
C ALA A 19 -49.54 5.91 7.89
N ALA A 20 -49.15 4.69 8.30
CA ALA A 20 -49.52 4.18 9.63
C ALA A 20 -48.56 4.66 10.74
N PRO A 21 -49.05 5.01 11.94
CA PRO A 21 -48.20 5.42 13.08
C PRO A 21 -47.13 4.39 13.45
N ASP A 22 -47.47 3.09 13.37
CA ASP A 22 -46.57 1.98 13.68
C ASP A 22 -45.38 1.88 12.71
N THR A 23 -45.58 2.18 11.43
CA THR A 23 -44.50 2.23 10.42
C THR A 23 -43.53 3.37 10.66
N LYS A 24 -44.00 4.52 11.14
CA LYS A 24 -43.12 5.66 11.50
C LYS A 24 -42.26 5.36 12.71
N LYS A 25 -42.84 4.75 13.75
CA LYS A 25 -42.11 4.32 14.95
C LYS A 25 -41.05 3.28 14.61
N LYS A 26 -41.40 2.29 13.78
CA LYS A 26 -40.47 1.24 13.34
C LYS A 26 -39.33 1.77 12.46
N LEU A 27 -39.62 2.72 11.57
CA LEU A 27 -38.59 3.40 10.78
C LEU A 27 -37.64 4.21 11.67
N ALA A 28 -38.15 4.93 12.66
CA ALA A 28 -37.34 5.69 13.61
C ALA A 28 -36.42 4.78 14.45
N GLU A 29 -36.93 3.62 14.88
CA GLU A 29 -36.14 2.62 15.61
C GLU A 29 -35.02 2.01 14.74
N MET A 30 -35.33 1.66 13.49
CA MET A 30 -34.32 1.15 12.54
C MET A 30 -33.24 2.18 12.21
N LEU A 31 -33.62 3.47 12.05
CA LEU A 31 -32.66 4.56 11.85
C LEU A 31 -31.79 4.79 13.09
N SER A 32 -32.35 4.68 14.29
CA SER A 32 -31.59 4.77 15.53
C SER A 32 -30.59 3.63 15.67
N GLN A 33 -30.99 2.39 15.33
CA GLN A 33 -30.10 1.23 15.33
C GLN A 33 -28.99 1.36 14.28
N ALA A 34 -29.30 1.85 13.08
CA ALA A 34 -28.31 2.10 12.03
C ALA A 34 -27.27 3.12 12.49
N LYS A 35 -27.69 4.23 13.10
CA LYS A 35 -26.77 5.24 13.66
C LYS A 35 -25.91 4.71 14.79
N GLU A 36 -26.47 3.88 15.67
CA GLU A 36 -25.70 3.27 16.74
C GLU A 36 -24.68 2.27 16.19
N GLN A 37 -25.04 1.51 15.16
CA GLN A 37 -24.13 0.58 14.50
C GLN A 37 -23.02 1.31 13.74
N GLU A 38 -23.34 2.40 13.03
CA GLU A 38 -22.37 3.27 12.37
C GLU A 38 -21.39 3.87 13.38
N ALA A 39 -21.90 4.42 14.50
CA ALA A 39 -21.03 4.96 15.57
C ALA A 39 -20.10 3.89 16.17
N ARG A 40 -20.55 2.64 16.30
CA ARG A 40 -19.70 1.52 16.74
C ARG A 40 -18.63 1.18 15.70
N GLN A 41 -19.00 1.13 14.42
CA GLN A 41 -18.06 0.88 13.32
C GLN A 41 -17.00 1.98 13.24
N GLU A 42 -17.38 3.25 13.30
CA GLU A 42 -16.44 4.37 13.33
C GLU A 42 -15.48 4.28 14.52
N GLN A 43 -15.97 3.86 15.69
CA GLN A 43 -15.13 3.68 16.88
C GLN A 43 -14.17 2.49 16.73
N GLU A 44 -14.61 1.39 16.13
CA GLU A 44 -13.77 0.23 15.81
C GLU A 44 -12.69 0.60 14.80
N GLU A 45 -13.04 1.24 13.69
CA GLU A 45 -12.10 1.72 12.68
C GLU A 45 -11.07 2.68 13.28
N LYS A 46 -11.50 3.60 14.15
CA LYS A 46 -10.59 4.51 14.84
C LYS A 46 -9.59 3.74 15.70
N ARG A 47 -10.06 2.74 16.47
CA ARG A 47 -9.20 1.91 17.31
C ARG A 47 -8.22 1.07 16.48
N GLU A 48 -8.66 0.51 15.36
CA GLU A 48 -7.81 -0.25 14.45
C GLU A 48 -6.74 0.63 13.81
N LYS A 49 -7.10 1.84 13.37
CA LYS A 49 -6.13 2.83 12.84
C LYS A 49 -5.10 3.22 13.89
N GLU A 50 -5.52 3.47 15.13
CA GLU A 50 -4.61 3.79 16.23
C GLU A 50 -3.63 2.64 16.52
N LYS A 51 -4.13 1.39 16.55
CA LYS A 51 -3.28 0.19 16.72
C LYS A 51 -2.29 0.01 15.57
N LEU A 52 -2.73 0.21 14.33
CA LEU A 52 -1.88 0.15 13.15
C LEU A 52 -0.78 1.22 13.24
N GLN A 53 -1.12 2.47 13.52
CA GLN A 53 -0.14 3.55 13.65
C GLN A 53 0.87 3.28 14.77
N ALA A 54 0.42 2.78 15.92
CA ALA A 54 1.32 2.41 17.01
C ALA A 54 2.29 1.29 16.59
N SER A 55 1.78 0.28 15.88
CA SER A 55 2.57 -0.85 15.38
C SER A 55 3.60 -0.42 14.33
N LEU A 56 3.21 0.45 13.40
CA LEU A 56 4.11 1.03 12.38
C LEU A 56 5.21 1.88 13.03
N LYS A 57 4.86 2.70 14.03
CA LYS A 57 5.85 3.48 14.78
C LYS A 57 6.84 2.59 15.51
N LYS A 58 6.37 1.54 16.17
CA LYS A 58 7.22 0.54 16.84
C LYS A 58 8.17 -0.14 15.85
N GLN A 59 7.69 -0.48 14.66
CA GLN A 59 8.51 -1.09 13.61
C GLN A 59 9.53 -0.10 13.01
N LEU A 60 9.16 1.17 12.86
CA LEU A 60 10.05 2.24 12.41
C LEU A 60 11.24 2.41 13.36
N GLU A 61 10.98 2.37 14.68
CA GLU A 61 11.96 2.56 15.75
C GLU A 61 12.71 1.27 16.14
N ALA A 62 12.28 0.10 15.62
CA ALA A 62 12.86 -1.18 16.02
C ALA A 62 14.36 -1.26 15.70
N PRO A 63 15.21 -1.76 16.60
CA PRO A 63 16.63 -1.95 16.32
C PRO A 63 16.83 -3.00 15.22
N GLY A 64 17.86 -2.82 14.39
CA GLY A 64 18.22 -3.78 13.35
C GLY A 64 18.79 -3.11 12.11
N PRO A 65 19.33 -3.91 11.16
CA PRO A 65 19.87 -3.36 9.92
C PRO A 65 18.78 -2.65 9.11
N VAL A 66 19.18 -1.57 8.43
CA VAL A 66 18.36 -0.83 7.47
C VAL A 66 19.01 -0.99 6.11
N VAL A 67 18.78 -2.16 5.51
CA VAL A 67 19.39 -2.58 4.24
C VAL A 67 18.32 -3.14 3.32
N LEU A 68 18.46 -2.88 2.03
CA LEU A 68 17.62 -3.53 1.02
C LEU A 68 17.97 -5.03 0.95
N PRO A 69 17.07 -5.90 0.44
CA PRO A 69 17.37 -7.31 0.25
C PRO A 69 18.66 -7.53 -0.56
N ASP A 70 19.46 -8.53 -0.20
CA ASP A 70 20.77 -8.78 -0.83
C ASP A 70 20.69 -9.09 -2.33
N TRP A 71 19.53 -9.57 -2.80
CA TRP A 71 19.27 -9.85 -4.21
C TRP A 71 18.87 -8.62 -5.02
N THR A 72 18.73 -7.44 -4.38
CA THR A 72 18.35 -6.19 -5.06
C THR A 72 19.34 -5.91 -6.20
N PRO A 73 18.87 -5.76 -7.45
CA PRO A 73 19.76 -5.44 -8.57
C PRO A 73 20.52 -4.14 -8.34
N ALA A 74 21.78 -4.10 -8.78
CA ALA A 74 22.55 -2.86 -8.80
C ALA A 74 21.92 -1.87 -9.80
N THR A 75 21.76 -0.63 -9.38
CA THR A 75 21.23 0.43 -10.25
C THR A 75 22.39 1.15 -10.96
N PRO A 76 22.47 1.10 -12.31
CA PRO A 76 23.58 1.69 -13.04
C PRO A 76 23.61 3.22 -12.90
N GLU A 77 24.83 3.76 -12.73
CA GLU A 77 25.10 5.19 -12.53
C GLU A 77 24.32 5.83 -11.37
N PHE A 78 23.82 5.03 -10.43
CA PHE A 78 23.08 5.51 -9.29
C PHE A 78 24.01 6.18 -8.27
N LYS A 79 23.71 7.44 -7.96
CA LYS A 79 24.35 8.24 -6.92
C LYS A 79 23.37 8.38 -5.78
N ALA A 80 23.56 7.56 -4.75
CA ALA A 80 22.73 7.62 -3.55
C ALA A 80 22.84 8.98 -2.87
N ALA A 81 21.71 9.53 -2.42
CA ALA A 81 21.64 10.75 -1.62
C ALA A 81 21.97 10.49 -0.13
N GLY A 82 22.11 9.22 0.26
CA GLY A 82 22.43 8.79 1.61
C GLY A 82 22.34 7.28 1.76
N THR A 83 22.46 6.81 3.01
CA THR A 83 22.19 5.41 3.36
C THR A 83 20.69 5.12 3.31
N PRO A 84 20.27 3.86 3.08
CA PRO A 84 18.88 3.48 3.22
C PRO A 84 18.31 3.86 4.60
N ALA A 85 17.04 4.24 4.63
CA ALA A 85 16.33 4.65 5.84
C ALA A 85 14.95 4.00 5.90
N ARG A 86 14.41 3.74 7.10
CA ARG A 86 13.02 3.31 7.26
C ARG A 86 12.09 4.52 7.15
N LYS A 87 10.96 4.37 6.45
CA LYS A 87 9.91 5.39 6.32
C LYS A 87 8.55 4.71 6.33
N ILE A 88 7.53 5.41 6.83
CA ILE A 88 6.13 4.99 6.68
C ILE A 88 5.62 5.54 5.35
N VAL A 89 5.17 4.67 4.45
CA VAL A 89 4.60 5.00 3.14
C VAL A 89 3.38 4.10 2.95
N ASP A 90 2.21 4.68 2.66
CA ASP A 90 0.94 3.96 2.44
C ASP A 90 0.62 2.89 3.50
N ASP A 91 0.67 3.31 4.78
CA ASP A 91 0.41 2.44 5.95
C ASP A 91 1.36 1.23 6.10
N GLU A 92 2.54 1.27 5.47
CA GLU A 92 3.59 0.26 5.60
C GLU A 92 4.95 0.90 5.94
N VAL A 93 5.78 0.22 6.73
CA VAL A 93 7.19 0.63 6.90
C VAL A 93 8.00 0.07 5.75
N LYS A 94 8.60 0.94 4.94
CA LYS A 94 9.52 0.58 3.86
C LYS A 94 10.95 0.99 4.21
N ILE A 95 11.91 0.18 3.80
CA ILE A 95 13.31 0.63 3.65
C ILE A 95 13.38 1.38 2.33
N VAL A 96 13.88 2.62 2.35
CA VAL A 96 13.92 3.51 1.20
C VAL A 96 15.34 4.04 1.02
N GLN A 97 15.85 3.97 -0.20
CA GLN A 97 17.08 4.63 -0.62
C GLN A 97 16.79 5.53 -1.82
N THR A 98 17.05 6.83 -1.67
CA THR A 98 16.88 7.81 -2.74
C THR A 98 18.22 8.19 -3.34
N GLY A 99 18.19 8.70 -4.56
CA GLY A 99 19.36 9.20 -5.24
C GLY A 99 19.05 9.67 -6.64
N THR A 100 20.10 9.79 -7.44
CA THR A 100 19.99 10.30 -8.81
C THR A 100 20.78 9.44 -9.78
N SER A 101 20.44 9.53 -11.07
CA SER A 101 21.21 8.91 -12.15
C SER A 101 21.21 9.80 -13.39
N SER A 102 22.31 9.75 -14.15
CA SER A 102 22.40 10.36 -15.48
C SER A 102 21.63 9.59 -16.55
N LEU A 103 21.34 8.31 -16.31
CA LEU A 103 20.57 7.46 -17.23
C LEU A 103 19.09 7.82 -17.23
N THR A 104 18.43 7.66 -18.38
CA THR A 104 16.99 7.89 -18.49
C THR A 104 16.21 6.86 -17.67
N PRO A 105 14.99 7.15 -17.20
CA PRO A 105 14.16 6.18 -16.50
C PRO A 105 14.03 4.84 -17.25
N GLU A 106 13.93 4.86 -18.58
CA GLU A 106 13.88 3.65 -19.42
C GLU A 106 15.13 2.79 -19.26
N LYS A 107 16.33 3.39 -19.42
CA LYS A 107 17.58 2.64 -19.35
C LYS A 107 17.80 2.00 -17.98
N ILE A 108 17.36 2.68 -16.92
CA ILE A 108 17.44 2.14 -15.56
C ILE A 108 16.50 0.94 -15.42
N ALA A 109 15.24 1.09 -15.85
CA ALA A 109 14.26 0.00 -15.80
C ALA A 109 14.70 -1.21 -16.63
N ASP A 110 15.17 -0.99 -17.86
CA ASP A 110 15.64 -2.06 -18.75
C ASP A 110 16.80 -2.85 -18.13
N SER A 111 17.74 -2.16 -17.45
CA SER A 111 18.85 -2.81 -16.74
C SER A 111 18.38 -3.71 -15.58
N TRP A 112 17.37 -3.26 -14.83
CA TRP A 112 16.78 -4.08 -13.77
C TRP A 112 16.00 -5.27 -14.32
N GLN A 113 15.23 -5.09 -15.40
CA GLN A 113 14.51 -6.19 -16.05
C GLN A 113 15.46 -7.25 -16.61
N ALA A 114 16.58 -6.84 -17.20
CA ALA A 114 17.61 -7.76 -17.69
C ALA A 114 18.18 -8.60 -16.54
N THR A 115 18.61 -7.94 -15.45
CA THR A 115 19.14 -8.61 -14.26
C THR A 115 18.13 -9.58 -13.63
N ALA A 116 16.86 -9.16 -13.52
CA ALA A 116 15.80 -10.01 -12.99
C ALA A 116 15.49 -11.21 -13.89
N GLY A 117 15.58 -11.03 -15.21
CA GLY A 117 15.44 -12.11 -16.19
C GLY A 117 16.54 -13.16 -16.07
N GLU A 118 17.78 -12.75 -15.81
CA GLU A 118 18.92 -13.66 -15.59
C GLU A 118 18.79 -14.46 -14.29
N ALA A 119 18.26 -13.83 -13.22
CA ALA A 119 18.10 -14.47 -11.91
C ALA A 119 17.11 -15.65 -11.95
N ASN A 120 16.18 -15.70 -12.92
CA ASN A 120 15.17 -16.76 -13.14
C ASN A 120 14.25 -17.12 -11.96
N ASN A 121 14.42 -16.49 -10.79
CA ASN A 121 13.69 -16.74 -9.55
C ASN A 121 12.88 -15.53 -9.06
N LEU A 122 12.82 -14.46 -9.86
CA LEU A 122 12.06 -13.25 -9.57
C LEU A 122 10.79 -13.14 -10.44
N ASN A 123 9.72 -12.62 -9.85
CA ASN A 123 8.60 -12.05 -10.56
C ASN A 123 8.89 -10.58 -10.85
N GLN A 124 8.40 -10.07 -11.97
CA GLN A 124 8.60 -8.66 -12.35
C GLN A 124 7.33 -8.04 -12.92
N SER A 125 7.12 -6.75 -12.64
CA SER A 125 6.07 -5.93 -13.24
C SER A 125 6.59 -4.51 -13.46
N LEU A 126 6.34 -3.93 -14.64
CA LEU A 126 6.80 -2.60 -15.02
C LEU A 126 5.62 -1.70 -15.41
N ASN A 127 5.49 -0.57 -14.72
CA ASN A 127 4.60 0.52 -15.07
C ASN A 127 5.36 1.60 -15.84
N LYS A 128 4.86 1.94 -17.03
CA LYS A 128 5.40 3.00 -17.89
C LYS A 128 4.45 4.18 -17.89
N ILE A 129 4.86 5.28 -17.28
CA ILE A 129 4.04 6.48 -17.10
C ILE A 129 4.69 7.65 -17.85
N ASN A 130 3.86 8.43 -18.53
CA ASN A 130 4.25 9.72 -19.11
C ASN A 130 3.11 10.71 -18.89
N VAL A 131 3.36 11.76 -18.12
CA VAL A 131 2.38 12.81 -17.81
C VAL A 131 3.06 14.16 -18.00
N ASN A 132 2.53 15.00 -18.88
CA ASN A 132 3.05 16.34 -19.16
C ASN A 132 4.56 16.34 -19.50
N GLY A 133 5.05 15.31 -20.18
CA GLY A 133 6.46 15.16 -20.53
C GLY A 133 7.36 14.63 -19.41
N LYS A 134 6.86 14.52 -18.18
CA LYS A 134 7.54 13.79 -17.11
C LYS A 134 7.46 12.30 -17.39
N ILE A 135 8.62 11.67 -17.50
CA ILE A 135 8.76 10.23 -17.72
C ILE A 135 8.96 9.56 -16.36
N THR A 136 8.11 8.59 -16.02
CA THR A 136 8.28 7.75 -14.83
C THR A 136 8.24 6.27 -15.20
N ARG A 137 9.15 5.49 -14.63
CA ARG A 137 9.17 4.03 -14.71
C ARG A 137 9.14 3.50 -13.29
N ILE A 138 8.17 2.62 -13.00
CA ILE A 138 8.06 1.96 -11.70
C ILE A 138 8.16 0.46 -11.95
N LEU A 139 9.20 -0.18 -11.42
CA LEU A 139 9.47 -1.60 -11.57
C LEU A 139 9.37 -2.29 -10.21
N PHE A 140 8.55 -3.34 -10.15
CA PHE A 140 8.39 -4.19 -8.98
C PHE A 140 9.06 -5.53 -9.25
N LEU A 141 9.96 -5.93 -8.35
CA LEU A 141 10.59 -7.24 -8.33
C LEU A 141 10.21 -7.97 -7.05
N SER A 142 9.86 -9.25 -7.13
CA SER A 142 9.61 -10.06 -5.93
C SER A 142 10.12 -11.48 -6.05
N THR A 143 10.49 -12.09 -4.93
CA THR A 143 10.89 -13.49 -4.87
C THR A 143 9.69 -14.40 -5.19
N ARG A 144 9.97 -15.55 -5.83
CA ARG A 144 8.96 -16.59 -6.11
C ARG A 144 8.72 -17.56 -4.95
N THR A 145 9.48 -17.41 -3.86
CA THR A 145 9.47 -18.30 -2.70
C THR A 145 9.07 -17.55 -1.45
N ASP A 146 8.45 -18.26 -0.50
CA ASP A 146 8.13 -17.74 0.81
C ASP A 146 9.35 -17.72 1.75
N PRO A 147 9.49 -16.69 2.61
CA PRO A 147 8.66 -15.48 2.65
C PRO A 147 8.91 -14.59 1.42
N ARG A 148 7.82 -14.10 0.81
CA ARG A 148 7.92 -13.16 -0.31
C ARG A 148 8.62 -11.88 0.12
N GLN A 149 9.71 -11.55 -0.57
CA GLN A 149 10.38 -10.25 -0.47
C GLN A 149 10.11 -9.47 -1.74
N GLU A 150 10.00 -8.16 -1.62
CA GLU A 150 9.71 -7.26 -2.74
C GLU A 150 10.65 -6.07 -2.73
N VAL A 151 11.03 -5.60 -3.91
CA VAL A 151 11.77 -4.37 -4.13
C VAL A 151 11.10 -3.60 -5.26
N GLU A 152 10.90 -2.32 -5.03
CA GLU A 152 10.33 -1.36 -5.97
C GLU A 152 11.42 -0.37 -6.38
N LEU A 153 11.55 -0.11 -7.68
CA LEU A 153 12.34 0.96 -8.25
C LEU A 153 11.40 1.96 -8.90
N GLU A 154 11.38 3.19 -8.43
CA GLU A 154 10.78 4.32 -9.12
C GLU A 154 11.88 5.23 -9.69
N ALA A 155 11.89 5.40 -11.00
CA ALA A 155 12.77 6.32 -11.70
C ALA A 155 11.93 7.36 -12.43
N SER A 156 12.12 8.65 -12.12
CA SER A 156 11.38 9.75 -12.73
C SER A 156 12.28 10.87 -13.24
N ARG A 157 11.92 11.45 -14.37
CA ARG A 157 12.65 12.55 -15.01
C ARG A 157 11.68 13.58 -15.55
N GLU A 158 11.83 14.82 -15.08
CA GLU A 158 11.11 15.98 -15.59
C GLU A 158 11.53 16.28 -17.05
N PRO A 159 10.64 16.84 -17.90
CA PRO A 159 10.86 16.96 -19.34
C PRO A 159 12.17 17.67 -19.73
N ASP A 160 12.56 18.72 -18.99
CA ASP A 160 13.76 19.50 -19.27
C ASP A 160 14.97 19.10 -18.40
N SER A 161 14.81 18.05 -17.57
CA SER A 161 15.88 17.57 -16.70
C SER A 161 16.81 16.60 -17.44
N LYS A 162 18.10 16.75 -17.20
CA LYS A 162 19.12 15.74 -17.60
C LYS A 162 19.34 14.67 -16.53
N ILE A 163 18.78 14.87 -15.34
CA ILE A 163 18.97 14.01 -14.18
C ILE A 163 17.66 13.30 -13.87
N THR A 164 17.76 11.98 -13.67
CA THR A 164 16.68 11.13 -13.19
C THR A 164 16.74 11.06 -11.68
N GLN A 165 15.60 11.30 -11.03
CA GLN A 165 15.41 10.97 -9.61
C GLN A 165 15.08 9.49 -9.50
N VAL A 166 15.72 8.82 -8.56
CA VAL A 166 15.56 7.38 -8.35
C VAL A 166 15.25 7.13 -6.88
N GLU A 167 14.19 6.37 -6.64
CA GLU A 167 13.86 5.79 -5.35
C GLU A 167 13.86 4.27 -5.48
N ILE A 168 14.53 3.61 -4.54
CA ILE A 168 14.49 2.15 -4.38
C ILE A 168 13.88 1.88 -3.02
N SER A 169 12.82 1.08 -2.96
CA SER A 169 12.17 0.74 -1.71
C SER A 169 11.88 -0.74 -1.56
N SER A 170 11.77 -1.20 -0.32
CA SER A 170 11.41 -2.57 0.01
C SER A 170 10.54 -2.57 1.29
N PRO A 171 9.32 -3.10 1.26
CA PRO A 171 8.47 -3.15 2.43
C PRO A 171 9.05 -4.11 3.49
N LEU A 172 8.98 -3.70 4.76
CA LEU A 172 9.20 -4.61 5.87
C LEU A 172 7.97 -5.52 6.04
N PRO A 173 8.14 -6.71 6.65
CA PRO A 173 7.01 -7.59 6.95
C PRO A 173 5.93 -6.83 7.72
N LYS A 174 4.67 -6.99 7.32
CA LYS A 174 3.56 -6.31 7.99
C LYS A 174 3.58 -6.59 9.50
N PRO A 175 3.44 -5.57 10.35
CA PRO A 175 3.40 -5.79 11.78
C PRO A 175 2.19 -6.65 12.14
N ASN A 176 2.36 -7.56 13.09
CA ASN A 176 1.25 -8.37 13.59
C ASN A 176 0.46 -7.54 14.63
N ILE A 177 -0.70 -7.05 14.22
CA ILE A 177 -1.54 -6.11 14.99
C ILE A 177 -2.42 -6.86 16.02
N ASP A 178 -2.56 -8.18 15.87
CA ASP A 178 -3.35 -9.04 16.76
C ASP A 178 -2.49 -9.66 17.88
N SER A 179 -1.17 -9.45 17.84
CA SER A 179 -0.23 -9.93 18.86
C SER A 179 -0.06 -8.91 19.99
N GLU A 180 -1.12 -8.67 20.75
CA GLU A 180 -1.07 -8.04 22.08
C GLU A 180 -1.83 -8.87 23.11
#